data_AF-A0A0B8PJV3-F1
#
_entry.id   AF-A0A0B8PJV3-F1
#
_cell.length_a   1.000
_cell.length_b   1.000
_cell.length_c   1.000
_cell.angle_alpha   90.00
_cell.angle_beta   90.00
_cell.angle_gamma   90.00
#
_symmetry.space_group_name_H-M   'P 1'
#
loop_
_entity.id
_entity.type
_entity.pdbx_description
1 polymer ?
#
loop_
_entity_poly.entity_id
_entity_poly.type
_entity_poly.pdbx_seq_one_letter_code
_entity_poly.pdbx_strand_id
1 'polypeptide(L)'
;MNGIIGHLVITGGFFCLTTKFYKEPVGERKAELEHFWTDVDTPVVEAAGQDEVDRQQRSMLGKLILIFGALVITMVLIPNPFWGRMAFLFCGGVVLTVGACFFEAQRQPQPKPSNPVTTYRGLLCRPL
;
A
#
# COMPACT_ATOMS: atom_id res chain seq x y z
N MET A 1 5.11 -23.54 18.65
CA MET A 1 3.97 -23.80 17.74
C MET A 1 2.62 -23.47 18.39
N ASN A 2 2.37 -23.92 19.63
CA ASN A 2 1.09 -23.74 20.32
C ASN A 2 0.63 -22.27 20.46
N GLY A 3 1.54 -21.33 20.70
CA GLY A 3 1.19 -19.90 20.78
C GLY A 3 0.71 -19.29 19.45
N ILE A 4 1.30 -19.72 18.33
CA ILE A 4 0.91 -19.24 16.99
C ILE A 4 -0.48 -19.78 16.62
N ILE A 5 -0.72 -21.05 16.91
CA ILE A 5 -2.03 -21.69 16.69
C ILE A 5 -3.10 -21.00 17.54
N GLY A 6 -2.82 -20.76 18.82
CA GLY A 6 -3.74 -20.04 19.71
C GLY A 6 -4.04 -18.63 19.20
N HIS A 7 -3.03 -17.90 18.70
CA HIS A 7 -3.24 -16.58 18.13
C HIS A 7 -4.11 -16.64 16.87
N LEU A 8 -3.80 -17.52 15.90
CA LEU A 8 -4.60 -17.67 14.68
C LEU A 8 -6.07 -18.00 14.98
N VAL A 9 -6.33 -18.86 15.96
CA VAL A 9 -7.70 -19.22 16.36
C VAL A 9 -8.40 -18.06 17.05
N ILE A 10 -7.75 -17.41 18.01
CA ILE A 10 -8.39 -16.37 18.81
C ILE A 10 -8.53 -15.07 18.01
N THR A 11 -7.44 -14.53 17.47
CA THR A 11 -7.50 -13.23 16.77
C THR A 11 -8.07 -13.36 15.37
N GLY A 12 -7.67 -14.39 14.62
CA GLY A 12 -8.25 -14.68 13.31
C GLY A 12 -9.73 -15.03 13.43
N GLY A 13 -10.10 -15.90 14.38
CA GLY A 13 -11.49 -16.25 14.64
C GLY A 13 -12.33 -15.06 15.11
N PHE A 14 -11.82 -14.25 16.04
CA PHE A 14 -12.50 -13.03 16.47
C PHE A 14 -12.71 -12.07 15.30
N PHE A 15 -11.69 -11.81 14.48
CA PHE A 15 -11.79 -10.95 13.31
C PHE A 15 -12.82 -11.47 12.28
N CYS A 16 -12.84 -12.78 12.01
CA CYS A 16 -13.86 -13.35 11.14
C CYS A 16 -15.28 -13.26 11.75
N LEU A 17 -15.42 -13.28 13.07
CA LEU A 17 -16.71 -13.10 13.73
C LEU A 17 -17.18 -11.65 13.73
N THR A 18 -16.28 -10.65 13.72
CA THR A 18 -16.69 -9.24 13.72
C THR A 18 -17.47 -8.87 12.47
N THR A 19 -17.20 -9.48 11.31
CA THR A 19 -18.00 -9.28 10.09
C THR A 19 -19.43 -9.80 10.24
N LYS A 20 -19.65 -10.89 10.99
CA LYS A 20 -20.99 -11.42 11.26
C LYS A 20 -21.81 -10.53 12.20
N PHE A 21 -21.15 -9.84 13.13
CA PHE A 21 -21.80 -8.94 14.08
C PHE A 21 -21.77 -7.47 13.65
N TYR A 22 -21.31 -7.19 12.43
CA TYR A 22 -21.31 -5.84 11.87
C TYR A 22 -22.74 -5.33 11.67
N LYS A 23 -22.97 -4.07 12.02
CA LYS A 23 -24.21 -3.34 11.74
C LYS A 23 -23.87 -2.10 10.94
N GLU A 24 -24.56 -1.91 9.83
CA GLU A 24 -24.35 -0.74 8.99
C GLU A 24 -24.73 0.55 9.74
N PRO A 25 -23.92 1.61 9.67
CA PRO A 25 -24.24 2.89 10.28
C PRO A 25 -25.54 3.48 9.72
N VAL A 26 -26.32 4.14 10.58
CA VAL A 26 -27.57 4.82 10.22
C VAL A 26 -27.56 6.28 10.70
N GLY A 27 -28.38 7.13 10.10
CA GLY A 27 -28.49 8.55 10.46
C GLY A 27 -27.27 9.36 10.03
N GLU A 28 -26.82 10.27 10.90
CA GLU A 28 -25.70 11.20 10.66
C GLU A 28 -24.43 10.47 10.20
N ARG A 29 -24.08 9.35 10.85
CA ARG A 29 -22.89 8.58 10.50
C ARG A 29 -22.93 7.98 9.09
N LYS A 30 -24.12 7.67 8.57
CA LYS A 30 -24.28 7.18 7.20
C LYS A 30 -24.00 8.30 6.20
N ALA A 31 -24.55 9.49 6.44
CA ALA A 31 -24.32 10.66 5.59
C ALA A 31 -22.84 11.08 5.55
N GLU A 32 -22.15 11.02 6.68
CA GLU A 32 -20.69 11.23 6.73
C GLU A 32 -19.93 10.20 5.88
N LEU A 33 -20.33 8.93 5.92
CA LEU A 33 -19.70 7.87 5.13
C LEU A 33 -19.92 8.10 3.62
N GLU A 34 -21.13 8.46 3.22
CA GLU A 34 -21.47 8.77 1.83
C GLU A 34 -20.68 9.98 1.30
N HIS A 35 -20.52 11.02 2.12
CA HIS A 35 -19.68 12.17 1.80
C HIS A 35 -18.21 11.75 1.66
N PHE A 36 -17.69 10.97 2.61
CA PHE A 36 -16.31 10.48 2.58
C PHE A 36 -16.02 9.71 1.29
N TRP A 37 -16.91 8.81 0.87
CA TRP A 37 -16.72 8.06 -0.38
C TRP A 37 -16.80 8.96 -1.61
N THR A 38 -17.67 9.97 -1.60
CA THR A 38 -17.73 10.98 -2.66
C THR A 38 -16.41 11.76 -2.77
N ASP A 39 -15.82 12.14 -1.65
CA ASP A 39 -14.52 12.82 -1.61
C ASP A 39 -13.39 11.92 -2.11
N VAL A 40 -13.41 10.64 -1.74
CA VAL A 40 -12.43 9.63 -2.20
C VAL A 40 -12.51 9.41 -3.70
N ASP A 41 -13.72 9.39 -4.28
CA ASP A 41 -13.94 9.24 -5.72
C ASP A 41 -13.67 10.52 -6.51
N THR A 42 -13.56 11.67 -5.83
CA THR A 42 -13.30 12.96 -6.49
C THR A 42 -11.86 13.00 -7.01
N PRO A 43 -11.64 13.23 -8.31
CA PRO A 43 -10.31 13.20 -8.89
C PRO A 43 -9.43 14.32 -8.33
N VAL A 44 -8.21 13.96 -7.90
CA VAL A 44 -7.21 14.91 -7.42
C VAL A 44 -6.66 15.70 -8.61
N VAL A 45 -6.67 17.04 -8.49
CA VAL A 45 -6.03 17.92 -9.46
C VAL A 45 -4.58 18.15 -9.03
N GLU A 46 -3.65 17.51 -9.73
CA GLU A 46 -2.23 17.58 -9.43
C GLU A 46 -1.62 18.96 -9.76
N ALA A 47 -0.73 19.45 -8.90
CA ALA A 47 0.05 20.65 -9.17
C ALA A 47 1.14 20.39 -10.23
N ALA A 48 1.56 21.43 -10.95
CA ALA A 48 2.64 21.31 -11.93
C ALA A 48 3.93 20.84 -11.25
N GLY A 49 4.46 19.69 -11.67
CA GLY A 49 5.69 19.09 -11.14
C GLY A 49 5.49 17.95 -10.13
N GLN A 50 4.25 17.64 -9.72
CA GLN A 50 3.98 16.54 -8.78
C GLN A 50 4.40 15.17 -9.35
N ASP A 51 4.22 14.94 -10.65
CA ASP A 51 4.68 13.73 -11.36
C ASP A 51 6.17 13.41 -11.15
N GLU A 52 7.01 14.45 -11.08
CA GLU A 52 8.46 14.30 -10.88
C GLU A 52 8.77 13.89 -9.44
N VAL A 53 8.06 14.46 -8.47
CA VAL A 53 8.19 14.13 -7.05
C VAL A 53 7.73 12.69 -6.81
N ASP A 54 6.59 12.28 -7.39
CA ASP A 54 6.07 10.92 -7.29
C ASP A 54 7.04 9.90 -7.89
N ARG A 55 7.66 10.23 -9.03
CA ARG A 55 8.70 9.41 -9.66
C ARG A 55 9.91 9.24 -8.75
N GLN A 56 10.37 10.32 -8.13
CA GLN A 56 11.50 10.29 -7.19
C GLN A 56 11.17 9.46 -5.94
N GLN A 57 9.98 9.64 -5.37
CA GLN A 57 9.50 8.87 -4.22
C GLN A 57 9.40 7.38 -4.54
N ARG A 58 8.80 7.01 -5.68
CA ARG A 58 8.72 5.62 -6.13
C ARG A 58 10.11 5.01 -6.32
N SER A 59 11.05 5.76 -6.89
CA SER A 59 12.43 5.29 -7.06
C SER A 59 13.13 5.06 -5.73
N MET A 60 12.96 5.99 -4.78
CA MET A 60 13.50 5.86 -3.44
C MET A 60 12.92 4.63 -2.74
N LEU A 61 11.60 4.45 -2.79
CA LEU A 61 10.91 3.31 -2.18
C LEU A 61 11.41 1.97 -2.73
N GLY A 62 11.51 1.84 -4.06
CA GLY A 62 12.01 0.62 -4.69
C GLY A 62 13.45 0.28 -4.27
N LYS A 63 14.34 1.27 -4.22
CA LYS A 63 15.73 1.09 -3.76
C LYS A 63 15.79 0.65 -2.29
N LEU A 64 15.00 1.27 -1.42
CA LEU A 64 14.96 0.92 -0.01
C LEU A 64 14.51 -0.53 0.19
N ILE A 65 13.44 -0.97 -0.49
CA ILE A 65 12.94 -2.36 -0.41
C ILE A 65 14.02 -3.35 -0.85
N LEU A 66 14.75 -3.07 -1.93
CA LEU A 66 15.84 -3.92 -2.41
C LEU A 66 16.98 -4.02 -1.38
N ILE A 67 17.40 -2.89 -0.79
CA ILE A 67 18.43 -2.88 0.25
C ILE A 67 17.98 -3.69 1.47
N PHE A 68 16.76 -3.47 1.96
CA PHE A 68 16.22 -4.20 3.10
C PHE A 68 16.08 -5.71 2.81
N GLY A 69 15.61 -6.09 1.62
CA GLY A 69 15.55 -7.49 1.21
C GLY A 69 16.93 -8.16 1.23
N ALA A 70 17.97 -7.47 0.75
CA ALA A 70 19.35 -7.97 0.80
C ALA A 70 19.87 -8.10 2.24
N LEU A 71 19.56 -7.14 3.12
CA LEU A 71 19.89 -7.22 4.55
C LEU A 71 19.19 -8.39 5.25
N VAL A 72 17.92 -8.66 4.92
CA VAL A 72 17.19 -9.82 5.44
C VAL A 72 17.84 -11.13 5.00
N ILE A 73 18.27 -11.26 3.74
CA ILE A 73 19.02 -12.44 3.27
C ILE A 73 20.35 -12.58 4.01
N THR A 74 21.02 -11.45 4.30
CA THR A 74 22.30 -11.44 5.03
C THR A 74 22.16 -12.02 6.45
N MET A 75 20.96 -12.01 7.04
CA MET A 75 20.70 -12.66 8.35
C MET A 75 20.92 -14.18 8.35
N VAL A 76 21.06 -14.83 7.19
CA VAL A 76 21.49 -16.24 7.09
C VAL A 76 22.87 -16.48 7.72
N LEU A 77 23.73 -15.46 7.75
CA LEU A 77 25.05 -15.54 8.37
C LEU A 77 24.98 -15.75 9.88
N ILE A 78 23.87 -15.38 10.53
CA ILE A 78 23.64 -15.65 11.95
C ILE A 78 23.60 -17.18 12.17
N PRO A 79 24.24 -17.70 13.23
CA PRO A 79 24.19 -19.12 13.59
C PRO A 79 22.79 -19.50 14.13
N ASN A 80 21.84 -19.66 13.22
CA ASN A 80 20.47 -20.13 13.45
C ASN A 80 20.34 -21.57 12.93
N PRO A 81 19.54 -22.46 13.56
CA PRO A 81 19.13 -23.72 12.95
C PRO A 81 18.68 -23.54 11.49
N PHE A 82 18.87 -24.60 10.69
CA PHE A 82 18.65 -24.59 9.24
C PHE A 82 17.28 -24.01 8.85
N TRP A 83 16.23 -24.34 9.60
CA TRP A 83 14.87 -23.85 9.34
C TRP A 83 14.75 -22.33 9.40
N GLY A 84 15.42 -21.69 10.35
CA GLY A 84 15.40 -20.24 10.47
C GLY A 84 16.24 -19.54 9.40
N ARG A 85 17.31 -20.18 8.91
CA ARG A 85 18.05 -19.70 7.73
C ARG A 85 17.18 -19.76 6.46
N MET A 86 16.43 -20.85 6.28
CA MET A 86 15.49 -20.98 5.15
C MET A 86 14.38 -19.92 5.23
N ALA A 87 13.90 -19.59 6.42
CA ALA A 87 12.92 -18.52 6.61
C ALA A 87 13.46 -17.15 6.17
N PHE A 88 14.72 -16.81 6.48
CA PHE A 88 15.35 -15.56 6.02
C PHE A 88 15.55 -15.53 4.51
N LEU A 89 15.97 -16.65 3.90
CA LEU A 89 16.09 -16.76 2.44
C LEU A 89 14.74 -16.59 1.75
N PHE A 90 13.70 -17.28 2.26
CA PHE A 90 12.36 -17.20 1.68
C PHE A 90 11.78 -15.80 1.81
N CYS A 91 11.77 -15.24 3.02
CA CYS A 91 11.23 -13.91 3.28
C CYS A 91 12.00 -12.84 2.50
N GLY A 92 13.34 -12.84 2.59
CA GLY A 92 14.18 -11.90 1.87
C GLY A 92 14.04 -12.04 0.35
N GLY A 93 13.90 -13.26 -0.17
CA GLY A 93 13.64 -13.53 -1.57
C GLY A 93 12.31 -12.94 -2.06
N VAL A 94 11.23 -13.08 -1.29
CA VAL A 94 9.93 -12.45 -1.60
C VAL A 94 10.06 -10.93 -1.61
N VAL A 95 10.70 -10.35 -0.59
CA VAL A 95 10.92 -8.89 -0.50
C VAL A 95 11.73 -8.37 -1.68
N LEU A 96 12.81 -9.06 -2.06
CA LEU A 96 13.60 -8.71 -3.24
C LEU A 96 12.81 -8.84 -4.54
N THR A 97 11.98 -9.88 -4.67
CA THR A 97 11.15 -10.08 -5.86
C THR A 97 10.16 -8.92 -6.03
N VAL A 98 9.49 -8.53 -4.95
CA VAL A 98 8.60 -7.36 -4.94
C VAL A 98 9.37 -6.08 -5.23
N GLY A 99 10.52 -5.88 -4.59
CA GLY A 99 11.39 -4.73 -4.83
C GLY A 99 11.85 -4.61 -6.28
N ALA A 100 12.20 -5.74 -6.92
CA ALA A 100 12.59 -5.79 -8.32
C ALA A 100 11.41 -5.44 -9.25
N CYS A 101 10.22 -5.99 -9.00
CA CYS A 101 9.01 -5.64 -9.74
C CYS A 101 8.69 -4.13 -9.65
N PHE A 102 8.81 -3.53 -8.47
CA PHE A 102 8.65 -2.08 -8.29
C PHE A 102 9.73 -1.29 -9.03
N PHE A 103 10.97 -1.80 -9.01
CA PHE A 103 12.08 -1.16 -9.69
C PHE A 103 11.92 -1.20 -11.22
N GLU A 104 11.35 -2.27 -11.77
CA GLU A 104 11.00 -2.37 -13.18
C GLU A 104 9.81 -1.48 -13.56
N ALA A 105 8.77 -1.45 -12.73
CA ALA A 105 7.60 -0.60 -12.96
C ALA A 105 7.94 0.90 -13.01
N GLN A 106 8.99 1.35 -12.31
CA GLN A 106 9.43 2.74 -12.37
C GLN A 106 10.06 3.12 -13.73
N ARG A 107 10.57 2.15 -14.49
CA ARG A 107 11.21 2.38 -15.79
C ARG A 107 10.18 2.66 -16.88
N GLN A 108 8.93 2.27 -16.64
CA GLN A 108 7.83 2.59 -17.54
C GLN A 108 7.48 4.08 -17.35
N PRO A 109 7.52 4.89 -18.43
CA PRO A 109 7.06 6.27 -18.37
C PRO A 109 5.62 6.26 -17.84
N GLN A 110 5.33 7.02 -16.78
CA GLN A 110 3.95 7.17 -16.35
C GLN A 110 3.18 7.77 -17.53
N PRO A 111 2.07 7.13 -17.98
CA PRO A 111 1.26 7.71 -19.04
C PRO A 111 0.78 9.08 -18.55
N LYS A 112 1.18 10.13 -19.27
CA LYS A 112 0.77 11.51 -18.94
C LYS A 112 -0.76 11.52 -18.89
N PRO A 113 -1.39 11.92 -17.77
CA PRO A 113 -2.84 11.96 -17.70
C PRO A 113 -3.37 12.83 -18.85
N SER A 114 -4.36 12.33 -19.58
CA SER A 114 -5.07 13.10 -20.60
C SER A 114 -5.69 14.32 -19.92
N ASN A 115 -5.12 15.48 -20.20
CA ASN A 115 -5.33 16.74 -19.51
C ASN A 115 -6.82 17.05 -19.19
N PRO A 116 -7.21 17.16 -17.91
CA PRO A 116 -8.52 17.69 -17.53
C PRO A 116 -8.48 19.15 -17.01
N VAL A 117 -7.30 19.80 -16.96
CA VAL A 117 -7.12 21.18 -16.46
C VAL A 117 -7.92 22.20 -17.28
N THR A 118 -8.20 21.90 -18.56
CA THR A 118 -9.07 22.75 -19.40
C THR A 118 -10.54 22.70 -18.95
N THR A 119 -10.99 21.62 -18.30
CA THR A 119 -12.39 21.41 -17.93
C THR A 119 -12.73 21.97 -16.54
N TYR A 120 -11.85 21.82 -15.54
CA TYR A 120 -12.15 22.22 -14.15
C TYR A 120 -11.95 23.70 -13.84
N ARG A 121 -11.24 24.44 -14.70
CA ARG A 121 -11.11 25.91 -14.57
C ARG A 121 -12.46 26.63 -14.62
N GLY A 122 -13.51 26.01 -15.18
CA GLY A 122 -14.87 26.53 -15.17
C GLY A 122 -15.72 26.14 -13.95
N LEU A 123 -15.33 25.11 -13.18
CA LEU A 123 -16.12 24.60 -12.05
C LEU A 123 -15.67 25.20 -10.69
N LEU A 124 -14.37 25.46 -10.52
CA LEU A 124 -13.80 26.03 -9.29
C LEU A 124 -14.14 27.52 -9.05
N CYS A 125 -14.82 28.17 -10.00
CA CYS A 125 -15.33 29.54 -9.87
C CYS A 125 -16.84 29.63 -9.63
N ARG A 126 -17.51 28.52 -9.25
CA ARG A 126 -18.90 28.62 -8.77
C ARG A 126 -18.89 29.02 -7.30
N PRO A 127 -19.47 30.18 -6.92
CA PRO A 127 -19.70 30.48 -5.52
C PRO A 127 -20.65 29.43 -4.94
N LEU A 128 -20.41 29.05 -3.68
CA LEU A 128 -21.35 28.30 -2.85
C LEU A 128 -22.73 28.95 -2.83
#